data_AF-M5G566-F1
#
_entry.id   AF-M5G566-F1
#
_cell.length_a   1.000
_cell.length_b   1.000
_cell.length_c   1.000
_cell.angle_alpha   90.00
_cell.angle_beta   90.00
_cell.angle_gamma   90.00
#
_symmetry.space_group_name_H-M   'P 1'
#
loop_
_entity.id
_entity.type
_entity.pdbx_description
1 polymer ?
#
loop_
_entity_poly.entity_id
_entity_poly.type
_entity_poly.pdbx_seq_one_letter_code
_entity_poly.pdbx_strand_id
1 'polypeptide(L)'
;MVELSKLALPKLLEDRNITQLKLVYSLAGRLSSLASLRVQFTQSFGAIVGGIIRPQPPSAESDEKMISSLLTLREFADEVTRAAFSEDPDDLAAERTWRNCVLDAFEKGFALRVKKPAEMIAKYIDQAMRKGQRSATDEEFEKLLDEALGLYRFTKDRDVFREYYIRALAKRLLLQKSASDDFEMNVLKILIDHDKFFEKGHGMFSDLALSRDMMREWQNLRADRGQEEENMNVMVMQHSNWPTYALGQVILPKAMERSLTSFLAFYKSKHAQRKLDWAHSLGTVTLTGRFEAGTKELSVSLYQAVVLLLFEDGGSLTFLEIKEATGIEDKELRRTLQSLALGRKRVITKIPHGKEVEDTDVFEYNAKFTDKNRRLHINSIQQGETAEEAKQIEDHIEEDRTHALDAAIVRIMKARKRLANNRLMEEVIVAVRAHFVPQPTQIKKQIESLIEREYITRNEGDRNLFEYVA
;
A
#
# COMPACT_ATOMS: atom_id res chain seq x y z
N MET A 1 -36.45 29.09 -10.44
CA MET A 1 -35.15 28.79 -9.75
C MET A 1 -34.84 27.32 -9.66
N VAL A 2 -35.72 26.47 -9.13
CA VAL A 2 -35.44 25.03 -8.96
C VAL A 2 -35.05 24.33 -10.27
N GLU A 3 -35.73 24.61 -11.39
CA GLU A 3 -35.36 24.05 -12.71
C GLU A 3 -34.07 24.67 -13.29
N LEU A 4 -33.90 25.99 -13.17
CA LEU A 4 -32.67 26.68 -13.58
C LEU A 4 -31.44 26.16 -12.82
N SER A 5 -31.54 25.92 -11.51
CA SER A 5 -30.48 25.31 -10.72
C SER A 5 -30.23 23.84 -11.09
N LYS A 6 -31.25 23.09 -11.53
CA LYS A 6 -31.07 21.69 -11.95
C LYS A 6 -30.34 21.55 -13.29
N LEU A 7 -30.58 22.47 -14.22
CA LEU A 7 -30.00 22.43 -15.57
C LEU A 7 -28.68 23.19 -15.68
N ALA A 8 -28.56 24.35 -15.03
CA ALA A 8 -27.36 25.18 -15.17
C ALA A 8 -26.25 24.79 -14.20
N LEU A 9 -26.57 24.46 -12.94
CA LEU A 9 -25.56 24.24 -11.90
C LEU A 9 -24.56 23.10 -12.22
N PRO A 10 -24.97 21.93 -12.77
CA PRO A 10 -24.02 20.89 -13.15
C PRO A 10 -22.98 21.40 -14.15
N LYS A 11 -23.44 22.08 -15.21
CA LYS A 11 -22.57 22.63 -16.25
C LYS A 11 -21.66 23.73 -15.72
N LEU A 12 -22.15 24.59 -14.83
CA LEU A 12 -21.33 25.65 -14.21
C LEU A 12 -20.23 25.10 -13.30
N LEU A 13 -20.50 23.98 -12.61
CA LEU A 13 -19.52 23.29 -11.78
C LEU A 13 -18.48 22.55 -12.64
N GLU A 14 -18.90 21.93 -13.75
CA GLU A 14 -17.99 21.31 -14.73
C GLU A 14 -17.08 22.35 -15.40
N ASP A 15 -17.65 23.48 -15.85
CA ASP A 15 -16.93 24.58 -16.50
C ASP A 15 -16.12 25.43 -15.51
N ARG A 16 -16.19 25.14 -14.19
CA ARG A 16 -15.54 25.87 -13.10
C ARG A 16 -15.78 27.39 -13.12
N ASN A 17 -16.98 27.81 -13.51
CA ASN A 17 -17.31 29.24 -13.72
C ASN A 17 -17.76 29.92 -12.41
N ILE A 18 -16.80 30.41 -11.63
CA ILE A 18 -17.02 31.05 -10.32
C ILE A 18 -17.93 32.28 -10.42
N THR A 19 -17.75 33.11 -11.44
CA THR A 19 -18.54 34.35 -11.64
C THR A 19 -20.02 34.05 -11.81
N GLN A 20 -20.36 33.03 -12.60
CA GLN A 20 -21.75 32.62 -12.80
C GLN A 20 -22.31 31.89 -11.57
N LEU A 21 -21.50 31.12 -10.85
CA LEU A 21 -21.90 30.51 -9.58
C LEU A 21 -22.26 31.58 -8.53
N LYS A 22 -21.50 32.68 -8.45
CA LYS A 22 -21.80 33.82 -7.58
C LYS A 22 -23.12 34.50 -7.94
N LEU A 23 -23.40 34.64 -9.24
CA LEU A 23 -24.70 35.18 -9.69
C LEU A 23 -25.85 34.26 -9.27
N VAL A 24 -25.71 32.94 -9.46
CA VAL A 24 -26.72 31.96 -9.03
C VAL A 24 -26.95 32.02 -7.52
N TYR A 25 -25.89 32.18 -6.72
CA TYR A 25 -25.98 32.32 -5.27
C TYR A 25 -26.74 33.58 -4.85
N SER A 26 -26.37 34.76 -5.38
CA SER A 26 -27.05 36.02 -5.05
C SER A 26 -28.52 36.02 -5.46
N LEU A 27 -28.86 35.42 -6.61
CA LEU A 27 -30.25 35.26 -7.05
C LEU A 27 -31.02 34.30 -6.13
N ALA A 28 -30.38 33.20 -5.69
CA ALA A 28 -30.99 32.25 -4.78
C ALA A 28 -31.23 32.85 -3.38
N GLY A 29 -30.32 33.71 -2.90
CA GLY A 29 -30.46 34.50 -1.68
C GLY A 29 -31.66 35.44 -1.73
N ARG A 30 -31.75 36.26 -2.79
CA ARG A 30 -32.89 37.18 -3.03
C ARG A 30 -34.24 36.47 -3.09
N LEU A 31 -34.27 35.23 -3.55
CA LEU A 31 -35.47 34.41 -3.71
C LEU A 31 -35.72 33.47 -2.52
N SER A 32 -34.98 33.62 -1.40
CA SER A 32 -35.08 32.76 -0.21
C SER A 32 -34.99 31.26 -0.52
N SER A 33 -34.22 30.90 -1.55
CA SER A 33 -34.15 29.53 -2.11
C SER A 33 -32.81 28.83 -1.88
N LEU A 34 -31.98 29.36 -0.97
CA LEU A 34 -30.67 28.82 -0.61
C LEU A 34 -30.72 27.36 -0.14
N ALA A 35 -31.78 26.95 0.54
CA ALA A 35 -31.96 25.55 0.93
C ALA A 35 -32.05 24.60 -0.29
N SER A 36 -32.79 25.01 -1.33
CA SER A 36 -32.88 24.23 -2.57
C SER A 36 -31.55 24.25 -3.33
N LEU A 37 -30.83 25.37 -3.32
CA LEU A 37 -29.51 25.47 -3.96
C LEU A 37 -28.51 24.53 -3.30
N ARG A 38 -28.49 24.44 -1.95
CA ARG A 38 -27.64 23.50 -1.21
C ARG A 38 -27.87 22.05 -1.62
N VAL A 39 -29.13 21.62 -1.68
CA VAL A 39 -29.49 20.25 -2.10
C VAL A 39 -29.00 19.97 -3.52
N GLN A 40 -29.23 20.91 -4.45
CA GLN A 40 -28.81 20.76 -5.84
C GLN A 40 -27.28 20.79 -5.99
N PHE A 41 -26.59 21.62 -5.21
CA PHE A 41 -25.14 21.68 -5.17
C PHE A 41 -24.55 20.36 -4.68
N THR A 42 -24.99 19.85 -3.52
CA THR A 42 -24.53 18.56 -3.00
C THR A 42 -24.80 17.41 -3.97
N GLN A 43 -25.94 17.42 -4.68
CA GLN A 43 -26.26 16.40 -5.67
C GLN A 43 -25.36 16.50 -6.91
N SER A 44 -25.21 17.69 -7.48
CA SER A 44 -24.43 17.91 -8.72
C SER A 44 -22.94 17.72 -8.47
N PHE A 45 -22.43 18.27 -7.38
CA PHE A 45 -21.04 18.10 -6.97
C PHE A 45 -20.74 16.64 -6.60
N GLY A 46 -21.67 15.96 -5.92
CA GLY A 46 -21.56 14.52 -5.63
C GLY A 46 -21.54 13.67 -6.90
N ALA A 47 -22.25 14.07 -7.96
CA ALA A 47 -22.18 13.40 -9.26
C ALA A 47 -20.81 13.58 -9.93
N ILE A 48 -20.19 14.77 -9.83
CA ILE A 48 -18.84 15.03 -10.34
C ILE A 48 -17.81 14.18 -9.57
N VAL A 49 -17.86 14.19 -8.23
CA VAL A 49 -17.01 13.34 -7.39
C VAL A 49 -17.20 11.87 -7.77
N GLY A 50 -18.44 11.43 -7.93
CA GLY A 50 -18.78 10.08 -8.33
C GLY A 50 -18.25 9.70 -9.71
N GLY A 51 -18.25 10.62 -10.68
CA GLY A 51 -17.69 10.44 -12.01
C GLY A 51 -16.17 10.25 -11.99
N ILE A 52 -15.46 10.92 -11.06
CA ILE A 52 -14.02 10.73 -10.86
C ILE A 52 -13.71 9.37 -10.21
N ILE A 53 -14.49 8.98 -9.20
CA ILE A 53 -14.27 7.74 -8.43
C ILE A 53 -14.69 6.48 -9.20
N ARG A 54 -15.77 6.59 -9.98
CA ARG A 54 -16.34 5.52 -10.79
C ARG A 54 -16.52 6.00 -12.24
N PRO A 55 -15.42 6.12 -13.00
CA PRO A 55 -15.46 6.56 -14.39
C PRO A 55 -16.16 5.53 -15.28
N GLN A 56 -16.80 6.03 -16.33
CA GLN A 56 -17.49 5.24 -17.36
C GLN A 56 -16.98 5.67 -18.74
N PRO A 57 -16.20 4.83 -19.46
CA PRO A 57 -15.76 3.48 -19.08
C PRO A 57 -14.66 3.48 -18.00
N PRO A 58 -14.53 2.39 -17.23
CA PRO A 58 -13.44 2.24 -16.27
C PRO A 58 -12.09 2.13 -17.00
N SER A 59 -11.09 2.90 -16.57
CA SER A 59 -9.74 2.83 -17.15
C SER A 59 -8.65 2.94 -16.07
N ALA A 60 -7.53 2.23 -16.25
CA ALA A 60 -6.41 2.31 -15.32
C ALA A 60 -5.83 3.75 -15.24
N GLU A 61 -5.79 4.46 -16.36
CA GLU A 61 -5.33 5.85 -16.41
C GLU A 61 -6.23 6.79 -15.59
N SER A 62 -7.54 6.54 -15.58
CA SER A 62 -8.46 7.31 -14.73
C SER A 62 -8.27 7.02 -13.25
N ASP A 63 -7.95 5.78 -12.88
CA ASP A 63 -7.64 5.41 -11.50
C ASP A 63 -6.35 6.11 -11.02
N GLU A 64 -5.30 6.17 -11.85
CA GLU A 64 -4.05 6.88 -11.54
C GLU A 64 -4.25 8.38 -11.28
N LYS A 65 -5.15 9.03 -12.04
CA LYS A 65 -5.45 10.46 -11.90
C LYS A 65 -6.49 10.76 -10.81
N MET A 66 -7.16 9.74 -10.26
CA MET A 66 -8.28 9.89 -9.33
C MET A 66 -7.96 10.84 -8.17
N ILE A 67 -6.87 10.60 -7.44
CA ILE A 67 -6.54 11.40 -6.26
C ILE A 67 -6.17 12.82 -6.64
N SER A 68 -5.34 13.01 -7.67
CA SER A 68 -5.03 14.37 -8.15
C SER A 68 -6.27 15.15 -8.57
N SER A 69 -7.22 14.50 -9.26
CA SER A 69 -8.47 15.15 -9.67
C SER A 69 -9.38 15.47 -8.48
N LEU A 70 -9.43 14.62 -7.46
CA LEU A 70 -10.18 14.87 -6.22
C LEU A 70 -9.58 16.03 -5.41
N LEU A 71 -8.25 16.15 -5.36
CA LEU A 71 -7.58 17.27 -4.71
C LEU A 71 -7.89 18.59 -5.41
N THR A 72 -7.71 18.65 -6.73
CA THR A 72 -8.07 19.85 -7.51
C THR A 72 -9.56 20.20 -7.39
N LEU A 73 -10.44 19.19 -7.33
CA LEU A 73 -11.87 19.43 -7.15
C LEU A 73 -12.18 19.97 -5.75
N ARG A 74 -11.45 19.53 -4.72
CA ARG A 74 -11.57 20.03 -3.35
C ARG A 74 -11.10 21.49 -3.26
N GLU A 75 -9.96 21.82 -3.84
CA GLU A 75 -9.47 23.21 -3.93
C GLU A 75 -10.51 24.11 -4.61
N PHE A 76 -11.09 23.66 -5.72
CA PHE A 76 -12.17 24.37 -6.41
C PHE A 76 -13.42 24.53 -5.52
N ALA A 77 -13.82 23.49 -4.78
CA ALA A 77 -14.93 23.60 -3.83
C ALA A 77 -14.65 24.64 -2.74
N ASP A 78 -13.44 24.64 -2.18
CA ASP A 78 -13.04 25.60 -1.15
C ASP A 78 -13.03 27.03 -1.72
N GLU A 79 -12.61 27.22 -2.97
CA GLU A 79 -12.70 28.50 -3.67
C GLU A 79 -14.16 28.94 -3.91
N VAL A 80 -15.04 28.02 -4.35
CA VAL A 80 -16.47 28.31 -4.55
C VAL A 80 -17.14 28.72 -3.24
N THR A 81 -16.88 27.99 -2.16
CA THR A 81 -17.46 28.31 -0.84
C THR A 81 -17.01 29.65 -0.31
N ARG A 82 -15.74 30.02 -0.51
CA ARG A 82 -15.18 31.31 -0.05
C ARG A 82 -15.51 32.48 -0.96
N ALA A 83 -15.39 32.34 -2.28
CA ALA A 83 -15.45 33.46 -3.22
C ALA A 83 -16.85 33.66 -3.85
N ALA A 84 -17.63 32.59 -4.03
CA ALA A 84 -18.93 32.64 -4.71
C ALA A 84 -20.13 32.53 -3.75
N PHE A 85 -20.04 31.69 -2.71
CA PHE A 85 -21.15 31.39 -1.79
C PHE A 85 -21.04 32.09 -0.43
N SER A 86 -20.39 33.25 -0.42
CA SER A 86 -20.32 34.17 0.72
C SER A 86 -20.81 35.55 0.28
N GLU A 87 -21.78 36.09 1.02
CA GLU A 87 -22.21 37.49 0.93
C GLU A 87 -21.46 38.36 1.96
N ASP A 88 -21.15 37.78 3.12
CA ASP A 88 -20.32 38.33 4.19
C ASP A 88 -19.13 37.38 4.46
N PRO A 89 -17.87 37.84 4.31
CA PRO A 89 -16.69 37.03 4.62
C PRO A 89 -16.62 36.57 6.07
N ASP A 90 -17.28 37.27 7.00
CA ASP A 90 -17.24 36.99 8.44
C ASP A 90 -18.38 36.04 8.89
N ASP A 91 -19.30 35.64 8.00
CA ASP A 91 -20.35 34.66 8.32
C ASP A 91 -19.82 33.22 8.30
N LEU A 92 -19.17 32.86 9.40
CA LEU A 92 -18.63 31.53 9.65
C LEU A 92 -19.71 30.42 9.65
N ALA A 93 -20.98 30.76 9.90
CA ALA A 93 -22.06 29.78 9.95
C ALA A 93 -22.51 29.38 8.53
N ALA A 94 -22.64 30.35 7.63
CA ALA A 94 -22.90 30.09 6.22
C ALA A 94 -21.76 29.29 5.58
N GLU A 95 -20.51 29.70 5.84
CA GLU A 95 -19.32 29.02 5.31
C GLU A 95 -19.26 27.55 5.78
N ARG A 96 -19.49 27.31 7.08
CA ARG A 96 -19.54 25.95 7.65
C ARG A 96 -20.63 25.11 7.01
N THR A 97 -21.77 25.71 6.68
CA THR A 97 -22.89 24.99 6.06
C THR A 97 -22.54 24.53 4.64
N TRP A 98 -21.91 25.38 3.85
CA TRP A 98 -21.44 25.01 2.51
C TRP A 98 -20.30 24.00 2.55
N ARG A 99 -19.37 24.13 3.52
CA ARG A 99 -18.35 23.10 3.77
C ARG A 99 -18.98 21.74 4.08
N ASN A 100 -20.02 21.68 4.91
CA ASN A 100 -20.74 20.43 5.16
C ASN A 100 -21.39 19.87 3.88
N CYS A 101 -21.96 20.71 3.01
CA CYS A 101 -22.50 20.27 1.73
C CYS A 101 -21.43 19.62 0.83
N VAL A 102 -20.19 20.12 0.86
CA VAL A 102 -19.04 19.52 0.17
C VAL A 102 -18.67 18.18 0.82
N LEU A 103 -18.59 18.11 2.15
CA LEU A 103 -18.32 16.86 2.87
C LEU A 103 -19.33 15.77 2.50
N ASP A 104 -20.62 16.08 2.53
CA ASP A 104 -21.71 15.15 2.17
C ASP A 104 -21.59 14.66 0.72
N ALA A 105 -21.16 15.53 -0.19
CA ALA A 105 -20.97 15.18 -1.59
C ALA A 105 -19.77 14.22 -1.77
N PHE A 106 -18.67 14.45 -1.05
CA PHE A 106 -17.53 13.55 -1.00
C PHE A 106 -17.91 12.19 -0.41
N GLU A 107 -18.63 12.15 0.72
CA GLU A 107 -19.09 10.89 1.33
C GLU A 107 -19.96 10.06 0.37
N LYS A 108 -20.89 10.70 -0.35
CA LYS A 108 -21.72 10.03 -1.35
C LYS A 108 -20.90 9.50 -2.51
N GLY A 109 -19.93 10.26 -3.00
CA GLY A 109 -19.03 9.83 -4.08
C GLY A 109 -18.17 8.63 -3.70
N PHE A 110 -17.53 8.69 -2.52
CA PHE A 110 -16.70 7.60 -1.99
C PHE A 110 -17.50 6.31 -1.73
N ALA A 111 -18.80 6.41 -1.44
CA ALA A 111 -19.66 5.25 -1.29
C ALA A 111 -19.91 4.48 -2.61
N LEU A 112 -19.67 5.08 -3.78
CA LEU A 112 -19.91 4.43 -5.08
C LEU A 112 -18.88 3.35 -5.44
N ARG A 113 -17.67 3.44 -4.88
CA ARG A 113 -16.60 2.46 -5.08
C ARG A 113 -15.80 2.37 -3.78
N VAL A 114 -16.05 1.32 -2.99
CA VAL A 114 -15.61 1.28 -1.59
C VAL A 114 -14.10 1.01 -1.43
N LYS A 115 -13.56 -0.01 -2.12
CA LYS A 115 -12.16 -0.44 -1.95
C LYS A 115 -11.14 0.44 -2.70
N LYS A 116 -11.42 0.82 -3.96
CA LYS A 116 -10.41 1.43 -4.83
C LYS A 116 -9.91 2.80 -4.35
N PRO A 117 -10.75 3.75 -3.89
CA PRO A 117 -10.26 5.04 -3.41
C PRO A 117 -9.27 4.88 -2.25
N ALA A 118 -9.51 3.93 -1.34
CA ALA A 118 -8.59 3.60 -0.25
C ALA A 118 -7.20 3.21 -0.77
N GLU A 119 -7.17 2.28 -1.72
CA GLU A 119 -5.94 1.84 -2.40
C GLU A 119 -5.24 3.02 -3.09
N MET A 120 -5.99 3.84 -3.85
CA MET A 120 -5.42 4.94 -4.62
C MET A 120 -4.85 6.06 -3.73
N ILE A 121 -5.47 6.35 -2.57
CA ILE A 121 -4.91 7.32 -1.60
C ILE A 121 -3.57 6.81 -1.09
N ALA A 122 -3.48 5.54 -0.67
CA ALA A 122 -2.23 4.96 -0.17
C ALA A 122 -1.12 4.99 -1.25
N LYS A 123 -1.46 4.65 -2.50
CA LYS A 123 -0.53 4.71 -3.65
C LYS A 123 -0.08 6.13 -3.97
N TYR A 124 -0.98 7.09 -3.92
CA TYR A 124 -0.66 8.49 -4.17
C TYR A 124 0.34 9.01 -3.13
N ILE A 125 0.11 8.72 -1.85
CA ILE A 125 1.03 9.10 -0.77
C ILE A 125 2.38 8.40 -0.94
N ASP A 126 2.42 7.10 -1.24
CA ASP A 126 3.67 6.38 -1.49
C ASP A 126 4.48 7.02 -2.64
N GLN A 127 3.82 7.39 -3.73
CA GLN A 127 4.48 8.06 -4.85
C GLN A 127 4.99 9.46 -4.47
N ALA A 128 4.21 10.23 -3.72
CA ALA A 128 4.63 11.55 -3.23
C ALA A 128 5.87 11.43 -2.32
N MET A 129 5.83 10.51 -1.35
CA MET A 129 6.92 10.26 -0.39
C MET A 129 8.21 9.75 -1.07
N ARG A 130 8.12 9.01 -2.17
CA ARG A 130 9.29 8.59 -2.96
C ARG A 130 9.85 9.69 -3.85
N LYS A 131 8.99 10.54 -4.39
CA LYS A 131 9.41 11.67 -5.24
C LYS A 131 10.03 12.79 -4.41
N GLY A 132 9.60 12.92 -3.15
CA GLY A 132 9.93 14.03 -2.27
C GLY A 132 9.35 15.35 -2.76
N GLN A 133 9.77 16.43 -2.12
CA GLN A 133 9.33 17.80 -2.38
C GLN A 133 9.71 18.29 -3.79
N ARG A 134 10.82 17.80 -4.33
CA ARG A 134 11.45 18.25 -5.59
C ARG A 134 11.74 19.75 -5.59
N SER A 135 10.86 20.55 -6.17
CA SER A 135 10.98 22.01 -6.30
C SER A 135 9.98 22.78 -5.42
N ALA A 136 9.09 22.08 -4.71
CA ALA A 136 8.16 22.67 -3.76
C ALA A 136 8.85 22.98 -2.44
N THR A 137 8.28 23.91 -1.66
CA THR A 137 8.74 24.16 -0.28
C THR A 137 8.28 23.06 0.68
N ASP A 138 8.91 22.98 1.85
CA ASP A 138 8.50 22.07 2.92
C ASP A 138 7.02 22.26 3.28
N GLU A 139 6.58 23.50 3.44
CA GLU A 139 5.19 23.86 3.76
C GLU A 139 4.21 23.44 2.66
N GLU A 140 4.56 23.64 1.38
CA GLU A 140 3.71 23.22 0.26
C GLU A 140 3.57 21.70 0.18
N PHE A 141 4.66 20.98 0.46
CA PHE A 141 4.65 19.52 0.46
C PHE A 141 3.87 18.95 1.64
N GLU A 142 4.03 19.51 2.85
CA GLU A 142 3.22 19.14 4.01
C GLU A 142 1.73 19.36 3.73
N LYS A 143 1.37 20.52 3.17
CA LYS A 143 -0.01 20.83 2.82
C LYS A 143 -0.57 19.83 1.80
N LEU A 144 0.21 19.44 0.79
CA LEU A 144 -0.21 18.41 -0.18
C LEU A 144 -0.49 17.06 0.50
N LEU A 145 0.38 16.65 1.43
CA LEU A 145 0.20 15.40 2.19
C LEU A 145 -1.03 15.47 3.09
N ASP A 146 -1.23 16.58 3.79
CA ASP A 146 -2.40 16.81 4.65
C ASP A 146 -3.72 16.79 3.87
N GLU A 147 -3.75 17.38 2.68
CA GLU A 147 -4.94 17.38 1.83
C GLU A 147 -5.27 15.99 1.31
N ALA A 148 -4.23 15.22 0.91
CA ALA A 148 -4.37 13.83 0.47
C ALA A 148 -4.81 12.90 1.62
N LEU A 149 -4.21 13.03 2.79
CA LEU A 149 -4.61 12.34 4.02
C LEU A 149 -6.02 12.74 4.45
N GLY A 150 -6.41 13.99 4.22
CA GLY A 150 -7.78 14.45 4.48
C GLY A 150 -8.85 13.72 3.66
N LEU A 151 -8.49 13.02 2.57
CA LEU A 151 -9.41 12.15 1.82
C LEU A 151 -9.66 10.81 2.51
N TYR A 152 -8.72 10.34 3.35
CA TYR A 152 -8.84 9.07 4.08
C TYR A 152 -10.10 9.02 4.96
N ARG A 153 -10.52 10.16 5.52
CA ARG A 153 -11.74 10.24 6.37
C ARG A 153 -13.02 9.79 5.65
N PHE A 154 -13.07 9.89 4.32
CA PHE A 154 -14.22 9.51 3.51
C PHE A 154 -14.23 8.01 3.15
N THR A 155 -13.14 7.31 3.42
CA THR A 155 -13.02 5.88 3.17
C THR A 155 -13.67 5.09 4.31
N LYS A 156 -14.62 4.22 3.95
CA LYS A 156 -15.31 3.34 4.90
C LYS A 156 -14.52 2.06 5.21
N ASP A 157 -13.84 1.50 4.22
CA ASP A 157 -12.98 0.33 4.35
C ASP A 157 -11.56 0.76 4.70
N ARG A 158 -11.37 1.15 5.97
CA ARG A 158 -10.10 1.68 6.49
C ARG A 158 -9.00 0.63 6.54
N ASP A 159 -9.36 -0.65 6.66
CA ASP A 159 -8.44 -1.78 6.57
C ASP A 159 -7.72 -1.85 5.21
N VAL A 160 -8.42 -1.56 4.11
CA VAL A 160 -7.80 -1.53 2.77
C VAL A 160 -6.69 -0.50 2.72
N PHE A 161 -6.97 0.75 3.14
CA PHE A 161 -5.94 1.80 3.18
C PHE A 161 -4.77 1.40 4.09
N ARG A 162 -5.05 0.84 5.28
CA ARG A 162 -4.04 0.41 6.25
C ARG A 162 -3.07 -0.61 5.66
N GLU A 163 -3.57 -1.65 5.01
CA GLU A 163 -2.73 -2.69 4.40
C GLU A 163 -1.85 -2.14 3.28
N TYR A 164 -2.44 -1.37 2.36
CA TYR A 164 -1.67 -0.75 1.27
C TYR A 164 -0.62 0.23 1.80
N TYR A 165 -0.98 1.08 2.78
CA TYR A 165 -0.08 2.08 3.32
C TYR A 165 1.09 1.45 4.10
N ILE A 166 0.83 0.51 5.02
CA ILE A 166 1.89 -0.13 5.82
C ILE A 166 2.84 -0.94 4.93
N ARG A 167 2.33 -1.67 3.93
CA ARG A 167 3.19 -2.38 2.97
C ARG A 167 4.05 -1.42 2.15
N ALA A 168 3.49 -0.29 1.73
CA ALA A 168 4.23 0.72 1.01
C ALA A 168 5.31 1.37 1.87
N LEU A 169 4.97 1.75 3.12
CA LEU A 169 5.92 2.28 4.10
C LEU A 169 7.06 1.29 4.34
N ALA A 170 6.74 0.01 4.56
CA ALA A 170 7.75 -1.02 4.77
C ALA A 170 8.73 -1.14 3.59
N LYS A 171 8.21 -1.14 2.35
CA LYS A 171 9.04 -1.13 1.14
C LYS A 171 9.93 0.13 1.07
N ARG A 172 9.40 1.32 1.41
CA ARG A 172 10.19 2.57 1.38
C ARG A 172 11.31 2.56 2.42
N LEU A 173 11.02 2.11 3.64
CA LEU A 173 11.99 2.03 4.72
C LEU A 173 13.10 1.01 4.43
N LEU A 174 12.76 -0.20 3.98
CA LEU A 174 13.73 -1.26 3.70
C LEU A 174 14.63 -0.95 2.50
N LEU A 175 14.05 -0.31 1.48
CA LEU A 175 14.81 0.08 0.29
C LEU A 175 15.47 1.46 0.43
N GLN A 176 15.29 2.14 1.57
CA GLN A 176 15.77 3.51 1.83
C GLN A 176 15.37 4.48 0.70
N LYS A 177 14.11 4.38 0.25
CA LYS A 177 13.53 5.18 -0.84
C LYS A 177 12.61 6.31 -0.36
N SER A 178 12.56 6.55 0.94
CA SER A 178 11.84 7.68 1.52
C SER A 178 12.59 8.99 1.25
N ALA A 179 11.86 10.07 0.97
CA ALA A 179 12.46 11.38 0.77
C ALA A 179 13.00 12.01 2.07
N SER A 180 12.30 11.79 3.19
CA SER A 180 12.71 12.24 4.52
C SER A 180 12.06 11.37 5.60
N ASP A 181 12.83 11.00 6.62
CA ASP A 181 12.31 10.31 7.80
C ASP A 181 11.36 11.21 8.60
N ASP A 182 11.59 12.54 8.62
CA ASP A 182 10.75 13.50 9.34
C ASP A 182 9.34 13.57 8.74
N PHE A 183 9.22 13.57 7.40
CA PHE A 183 7.92 13.52 6.74
C PHE A 183 7.20 12.19 6.99
N GLU A 184 7.91 11.07 6.99
CA GLU A 184 7.30 9.77 7.29
C GLU A 184 6.76 9.75 8.73
N MET A 185 7.52 10.28 9.70
CA MET A 185 7.06 10.38 11.08
C MET A 185 5.87 11.33 11.24
N ASN A 186 5.85 12.46 10.51
CA ASN A 186 4.72 13.39 10.54
C ASN A 186 3.44 12.75 9.96
N VAL A 187 3.54 12.09 8.81
CA VAL A 187 2.40 11.37 8.21
C VAL A 187 1.88 10.28 9.14
N LEU A 188 2.77 9.50 9.77
CA LEU A 188 2.38 8.50 10.75
C LEU A 188 1.66 9.12 11.95
N LYS A 189 2.15 10.25 12.47
CA LYS A 189 1.50 10.96 13.58
C LYS A 189 0.07 11.36 13.23
N ILE A 190 -0.14 11.95 12.05
CA ILE A 190 -1.48 12.33 11.56
C ILE A 190 -2.38 11.09 11.46
N LEU A 191 -1.85 9.98 10.92
CA LEU A 191 -2.60 8.74 10.78
C LEU A 191 -2.96 8.09 12.12
N ILE A 192 -2.06 8.12 13.10
CA ILE A 192 -2.27 7.57 14.45
C ILE A 192 -3.39 8.32 15.19
N ASP A 193 -3.46 9.65 15.03
CA ASP A 193 -4.54 10.46 15.60
C ASP A 193 -5.93 10.02 15.08
N HIS A 194 -5.99 9.46 13.86
CA HIS A 194 -7.22 8.96 13.24
C HIS A 194 -7.47 7.46 13.46
N ASP A 195 -6.42 6.65 13.48
CA ASP A 195 -6.46 5.19 13.60
C ASP A 195 -5.19 4.66 14.30
N LYS A 196 -5.36 4.18 15.53
CA LYS A 196 -4.27 3.63 16.35
C LYS A 196 -3.54 2.45 15.73
N PHE A 197 -4.11 1.79 14.71
CA PHE A 197 -3.42 0.73 13.99
C PHE A 197 -2.04 1.16 13.47
N PHE A 198 -1.88 2.44 13.10
CA PHE A 198 -0.63 2.97 12.57
C PHE A 198 0.49 3.10 13.62
N GLU A 199 0.23 2.83 14.91
CA GLU A 199 1.28 2.74 15.95
C GLU A 199 2.34 1.68 15.60
N LYS A 200 1.97 0.63 14.84
CA LYS A 200 2.92 -0.35 14.29
C LYS A 200 4.03 0.29 13.45
N GLY A 201 3.74 1.40 12.78
CA GLY A 201 4.72 2.18 12.02
C GLY A 201 5.86 2.70 12.90
N HIS A 202 5.59 3.15 14.12
CA HIS A 202 6.65 3.52 15.08
C HIS A 202 7.50 2.31 15.49
N GLY A 203 6.87 1.14 15.61
CA GLY A 203 7.57 -0.13 15.82
C GLY A 203 8.58 -0.41 14.70
N MET A 204 8.21 -0.15 13.44
CA MET A 204 9.11 -0.32 12.29
C MET A 204 10.33 0.60 12.36
N PHE A 205 10.15 1.89 12.70
CA PHE A 205 11.27 2.82 12.89
C PHE A 205 12.17 2.40 14.06
N SER A 206 11.58 1.97 15.17
CA SER A 206 12.31 1.50 16.34
C SER A 206 13.15 0.25 16.01
N ASP A 207 12.56 -0.69 15.27
CA ASP A 207 13.25 -1.90 14.81
C ASP A 207 14.46 -1.55 13.94
N LEU A 208 14.34 -0.58 13.01
CA LEU A 208 15.46 -0.14 12.15
C LEU A 208 16.57 0.55 12.95
N ALA A 209 16.21 1.39 13.92
CA ALA A 209 17.18 2.04 14.79
C ALA A 209 17.97 1.00 15.61
N LEU A 210 17.25 0.08 16.26
CA LEU A 210 17.86 -1.02 17.02
C LEU A 210 18.72 -1.92 16.13
N SER A 211 18.27 -2.19 14.90
CA SER A 211 19.03 -2.99 13.96
C SER A 211 20.32 -2.30 13.53
N ARG A 212 20.31 -0.98 13.32
CA ARG A 212 21.51 -0.21 12.97
C ARG A 212 22.53 -0.25 14.09
N ASP A 213 22.09 -0.12 15.34
CA ASP A 213 22.99 -0.17 16.50
C ASP A 213 23.58 -1.57 16.69
N MET A 214 22.75 -2.61 16.55
CA MET A 214 23.20 -4.00 16.57
C MET A 214 24.20 -4.30 15.44
N MET A 215 23.97 -3.73 14.25
CA MET A 215 24.85 -3.89 13.10
C MET A 215 26.22 -3.26 13.34
N ARG A 216 26.26 -2.05 13.91
CA ARG A 216 27.51 -1.37 14.28
C ARG A 216 28.32 -2.20 15.28
N GLU A 217 27.65 -2.77 16.26
CA GLU A 217 28.33 -3.61 17.25
C GLU A 217 28.90 -4.89 16.65
N TRP A 218 28.16 -5.54 15.75
CA TRP A 218 28.67 -6.70 15.03
C TRP A 218 29.87 -6.36 14.14
N GLN A 219 29.84 -5.21 13.45
CA GLN A 219 30.96 -4.72 12.64
C GLN A 219 32.20 -4.45 13.49
N ASN A 220 32.05 -3.81 14.65
CA ASN A 220 33.16 -3.54 15.56
C ASN A 220 33.81 -4.84 16.07
N LEU A 221 33.00 -5.83 16.47
CA LEU A 221 33.50 -7.15 16.89
C LEU A 221 34.27 -7.89 15.79
N ARG A 222 33.88 -7.69 14.52
CA ARG A 222 34.58 -8.27 13.38
C ARG A 222 35.88 -7.53 13.06
N ALA A 223 35.89 -6.21 13.17
CA ALA A 223 37.09 -5.39 12.99
C ALA A 223 38.16 -5.78 14.02
N ASP A 224 37.78 -5.95 15.30
CA ASP A 224 38.69 -6.40 16.37
C ASP A 224 39.29 -7.79 16.10
N ARG A 225 38.60 -8.64 15.33
CA ARG A 225 39.04 -9.99 14.94
C ARG A 225 39.80 -10.03 13.61
N GLY A 226 40.01 -8.88 12.95
CA GLY A 226 40.65 -8.79 11.64
C GLY A 226 39.84 -9.43 10.50
N GLN A 227 38.51 -9.54 10.63
CA GLN A 227 37.63 -10.20 9.66
C GLN A 227 36.87 -9.19 8.79
N GLU A 228 37.59 -8.32 8.08
CA GLU A 228 37.03 -7.19 7.30
C GLU A 228 36.51 -7.54 5.90
N GLU A 229 36.80 -8.72 5.36
CA GLU A 229 36.68 -9.00 3.92
C GLU A 229 35.24 -9.03 3.34
N GLU A 230 34.19 -9.09 4.17
CA GLU A 230 32.80 -9.20 3.70
C GLU A 230 31.91 -8.07 4.23
N ASN A 231 31.53 -7.17 3.31
CA ASN A 231 30.63 -6.03 3.57
C ASN A 231 29.16 -6.47 3.52
N MET A 232 28.71 -7.09 4.60
CA MET A 232 27.31 -7.49 4.82
C MET A 232 26.60 -6.43 5.68
N ASN A 233 25.32 -6.16 5.40
CA ASN A 233 24.46 -5.31 6.22
C ASN A 233 23.14 -6.05 6.50
N VAL A 234 22.72 -6.12 7.77
CA VAL A 234 21.53 -6.85 8.19
C VAL A 234 20.52 -5.91 8.84
N MET A 235 19.27 -6.04 8.40
CA MET A 235 18.12 -5.41 9.03
C MET A 235 17.31 -6.47 9.77
N VAL A 236 17.30 -6.41 11.10
CA VAL A 236 16.52 -7.29 11.97
C VAL A 236 15.25 -6.58 12.39
N MET A 237 14.13 -7.27 12.21
CA MET A 237 12.77 -6.73 12.35
C MET A 237 11.89 -7.67 13.16
N GLN A 238 10.92 -7.13 13.88
CA GLN A 238 9.94 -7.94 14.61
C GLN A 238 8.74 -8.28 13.71
N HIS A 239 8.38 -9.55 13.59
CA HIS A 239 7.27 -9.99 12.72
C HIS A 239 5.93 -9.30 13.03
N SER A 240 5.70 -8.81 14.26
CA SER A 240 4.46 -8.12 14.63
C SER A 240 4.29 -6.72 14.04
N ASN A 241 5.39 -6.04 13.71
CA ASN A 241 5.38 -4.64 13.27
C ASN A 241 5.41 -4.52 11.74
N TRP A 242 5.83 -5.58 11.05
CA TRP A 242 6.08 -5.58 9.62
C TRP A 242 5.07 -6.46 8.87
N PRO A 243 4.80 -6.18 7.58
CA PRO A 243 4.06 -7.09 6.73
C PRO A 243 4.70 -8.49 6.68
N THR A 244 3.89 -9.51 6.46
CA THR A 244 4.39 -10.85 6.21
C THR A 244 5.05 -10.90 4.83
N TYR A 245 6.30 -11.35 4.79
CA TYR A 245 7.05 -11.54 3.55
C TYR A 245 7.26 -13.02 3.27
N ALA A 246 7.25 -13.40 1.99
CA ALA A 246 7.71 -14.72 1.59
C ALA A 246 9.21 -14.85 1.90
N LEU A 247 9.56 -15.82 2.74
CA LEU A 247 10.96 -16.06 3.13
C LEU A 247 11.81 -16.42 1.91
N GLY A 248 11.22 -17.17 0.97
CA GLY A 248 11.84 -17.58 -0.28
C GLY A 248 12.97 -18.59 -0.06
N GLN A 249 12.95 -19.68 -0.84
CA GLN A 249 14.05 -20.64 -0.80
C GLN A 249 15.08 -20.25 -1.87
N VAL A 250 16.35 -20.21 -1.47
CA VAL A 250 17.48 -19.98 -2.36
C VAL A 250 18.72 -20.65 -1.78
N ILE A 251 19.50 -21.27 -2.66
CA ILE A 251 20.80 -21.83 -2.34
C ILE A 251 21.82 -20.71 -2.46
N LEU A 252 22.41 -20.32 -1.33
CA LEU A 252 23.38 -19.22 -1.28
C LEU A 252 24.81 -19.73 -1.53
N PRO A 253 25.66 -18.91 -2.17
CA PRO A 253 27.09 -19.17 -2.22
C PRO A 253 27.70 -19.32 -0.83
N LYS A 254 28.70 -20.21 -0.69
CA LYS A 254 29.34 -20.52 0.60
C LYS A 254 29.86 -19.30 1.36
N ALA A 255 30.35 -18.28 0.66
CA ALA A 255 30.80 -17.03 1.28
C ALA A 255 29.64 -16.31 2.00
N MET A 256 28.51 -16.12 1.31
CA MET A 256 27.31 -15.50 1.89
C MET A 256 26.78 -16.33 3.08
N GLU A 257 26.75 -17.66 2.95
CA GLU A 257 26.29 -18.56 4.02
C GLU A 257 27.15 -18.46 5.30
N ARG A 258 28.48 -18.36 5.16
CA ARG A 258 29.39 -18.12 6.29
C ARG A 258 29.08 -16.81 6.99
N SER A 259 28.86 -15.76 6.22
CA SER A 259 28.49 -14.43 6.71
C SER A 259 27.16 -14.46 7.48
N LEU A 260 26.12 -15.10 6.95
CA LEU A 260 24.84 -15.30 7.63
C LEU A 260 25.00 -16.09 8.93
N THR A 261 25.79 -17.17 8.90
CA THR A 261 26.04 -18.03 10.07
C THR A 261 26.78 -17.27 11.18
N SER A 262 27.77 -16.45 10.81
CA SER A 262 28.50 -15.58 11.73
C SER A 262 27.58 -14.57 12.42
N PHE A 263 26.72 -13.91 11.64
CA PHE A 263 25.73 -12.98 12.20
C PHE A 263 24.73 -13.69 13.12
N LEU A 264 24.24 -14.88 12.73
CA LEU A 264 23.29 -15.65 13.52
C LEU A 264 23.88 -16.11 14.86
N ALA A 265 25.16 -16.48 14.89
CA ALA A 265 25.87 -16.80 16.13
C ALA A 265 25.97 -15.58 17.06
N PHE A 266 26.29 -14.40 16.52
CA PHE A 266 26.27 -13.14 17.26
C PHE A 266 24.88 -12.78 17.79
N TYR A 267 23.84 -12.93 16.98
CA TYR A 267 22.48 -12.64 17.41
C TYR A 267 22.02 -13.57 18.54
N LYS A 268 22.31 -14.87 18.42
CA LYS A 268 21.96 -15.87 19.45
C LYS A 268 22.68 -15.65 20.77
N SER A 269 23.91 -15.14 20.78
CA SER A 269 24.64 -14.86 22.03
C SER A 269 23.96 -13.77 22.86
N LYS A 270 23.24 -12.85 22.21
CA LYS A 270 22.46 -11.79 22.87
C LYS A 270 21.00 -12.13 23.10
N HIS A 271 20.41 -12.89 22.19
CA HIS A 271 18.98 -13.17 22.16
C HIS A 271 18.71 -14.67 22.08
N ALA A 272 19.09 -15.40 23.13
CA ALA A 272 19.02 -16.86 23.17
C ALA A 272 17.61 -17.45 22.95
N GLN A 273 16.56 -16.71 23.33
CA GLN A 273 15.17 -17.15 23.21
C GLN A 273 14.49 -16.74 21.89
N ARG A 274 15.21 -16.05 20.99
CA ARG A 274 14.64 -15.58 19.71
C ARG A 274 15.14 -16.43 18.55
N LYS A 275 14.28 -16.60 17.55
CA LYS A 275 14.61 -17.22 16.27
C LYS A 275 14.66 -16.15 15.20
N LEU A 276 15.61 -16.26 14.28
CA LEU A 276 15.68 -15.46 13.06
C LEU A 276 15.26 -16.31 11.87
N ASP A 277 14.45 -15.72 11.00
CA ASP A 277 14.11 -16.25 9.69
C ASP A 277 14.55 -15.23 8.64
N TRP A 278 15.20 -15.68 7.56
CA TRP A 278 15.76 -14.80 6.53
C TRP A 278 14.75 -14.58 5.40
N ALA A 279 14.41 -13.32 5.14
CA ALA A 279 13.56 -12.93 4.00
C ALA A 279 14.43 -12.63 2.77
N HIS A 280 14.85 -13.68 2.05
CA HIS A 280 15.75 -13.57 0.91
C HIS A 280 15.17 -12.76 -0.25
N SER A 281 13.84 -12.73 -0.36
CA SER A 281 13.09 -11.92 -1.33
C SER A 281 13.37 -10.41 -1.22
N LEU A 282 13.75 -9.92 -0.04
CA LEU A 282 14.05 -8.51 0.21
C LEU A 282 15.55 -8.19 0.09
N GLY A 283 16.39 -9.20 -0.09
CA GLY A 283 17.83 -9.03 -0.15
C GLY A 283 18.28 -8.25 -1.39
N THR A 284 19.25 -7.36 -1.20
CA THR A 284 19.91 -6.62 -2.29
C THR A 284 21.41 -6.81 -2.21
N VAL A 285 22.07 -6.93 -3.35
CA VAL A 285 23.51 -7.16 -3.45
C VAL A 285 24.11 -6.20 -4.47
N THR A 286 25.31 -5.70 -4.18
CA THR A 286 26.12 -4.95 -5.14
C THR A 286 27.23 -5.86 -5.65
N LEU A 287 27.19 -6.19 -6.93
CA LEU A 287 28.20 -7.01 -7.61
C LEU A 287 29.10 -6.14 -8.49
N THR A 288 30.34 -6.55 -8.68
CA THR A 288 31.26 -5.94 -9.65
C THR A 288 31.43 -6.87 -10.84
N GLY A 289 30.93 -6.47 -12.01
CA GLY A 289 31.03 -7.24 -13.25
C GLY A 289 32.14 -6.70 -14.17
N ARG A 290 32.90 -7.60 -14.79
CA ARG A 290 33.99 -7.27 -15.72
C ARG A 290 33.57 -7.52 -17.17
N PHE A 291 33.19 -6.47 -17.88
CA PHE A 291 32.78 -6.52 -19.29
C PHE A 291 33.90 -6.02 -20.22
N GLU A 292 33.81 -6.29 -21.52
CA GLU A 292 34.77 -5.80 -22.52
C GLU A 292 34.86 -4.26 -22.53
N ALA A 293 33.71 -3.58 -22.33
CA ALA A 293 33.63 -2.12 -22.25
C ALA A 293 34.06 -1.55 -20.86
N GLY A 294 34.59 -2.40 -19.98
CA GLY A 294 35.12 -2.03 -18.67
C GLY A 294 34.32 -2.59 -17.50
N THR A 295 34.79 -2.25 -16.30
CA THR A 295 34.19 -2.72 -15.05
C THR A 295 32.93 -1.92 -14.71
N LYS A 296 31.87 -2.63 -14.31
CA LYS A 296 30.58 -2.05 -13.91
C LYS A 296 30.17 -2.54 -12.52
N GLU A 297 29.55 -1.66 -11.75
CA GLU A 297 28.94 -1.99 -10.45
C GLU A 297 27.43 -2.23 -10.67
N LEU A 298 26.96 -3.43 -10.37
CA LEU A 298 25.58 -3.87 -10.54
C LEU A 298 24.89 -3.94 -9.17
N SER A 299 23.91 -3.07 -8.95
CA SER A 299 22.98 -3.18 -7.82
C SER A 299 21.78 -4.01 -8.25
N VAL A 300 21.63 -5.18 -7.65
CA VAL A 300 20.69 -6.25 -8.03
C VAL A 300 19.96 -6.81 -6.80
N SER A 301 18.85 -7.52 -6.99
CA SER A 301 18.25 -8.33 -5.92
C SER A 301 19.13 -9.55 -5.59
N LEU A 302 18.91 -10.17 -4.44
CA LEU A 302 19.65 -11.37 -4.03
C LEU A 302 19.47 -12.52 -5.03
N TYR A 303 18.25 -12.75 -5.53
CA TYR A 303 18.00 -13.77 -6.56
C TYR A 303 18.76 -13.50 -7.85
N GLN A 304 18.76 -12.24 -8.30
CA GLN A 304 19.55 -11.84 -9.47
C GLN A 304 21.05 -12.06 -9.21
N ALA A 305 21.54 -11.75 -8.01
CA ALA A 305 22.94 -11.92 -7.66
C ALA A 305 23.37 -13.39 -7.66
N VAL A 306 22.58 -14.28 -7.06
CA VAL A 306 22.85 -15.73 -7.02
C VAL A 306 22.88 -16.29 -8.45
N VAL A 307 21.96 -15.87 -9.32
CA VAL A 307 21.97 -16.27 -10.74
C VAL A 307 23.22 -15.76 -11.46
N LEU A 308 23.59 -14.49 -11.28
CA LEU A 308 24.76 -13.91 -11.94
C LEU A 308 26.08 -14.56 -11.51
N LEU A 309 26.19 -14.97 -10.24
CA LEU A 309 27.37 -15.65 -9.71
C LEU A 309 27.60 -17.04 -10.33
N LEU A 310 26.56 -17.69 -10.90
CA LEU A 310 26.73 -18.93 -11.65
C LEU A 310 27.54 -18.76 -12.93
N PHE A 311 27.63 -17.52 -13.45
CA PHE A 311 28.36 -17.20 -14.68
C PHE A 311 29.78 -16.65 -14.41
N GLU A 312 30.31 -16.78 -13.18
CA GLU A 312 31.63 -16.26 -12.81
C GLU A 312 32.76 -16.81 -13.69
N ASP A 313 32.75 -18.11 -13.97
CA ASP A 313 33.73 -18.79 -14.82
C ASP A 313 33.43 -18.65 -16.33
N GLY A 314 32.37 -17.91 -16.68
CA GLY A 314 31.83 -17.84 -18.03
C GLY A 314 31.06 -19.12 -18.42
N GLY A 315 30.33 -19.04 -19.54
CA GLY A 315 29.61 -20.20 -20.10
C GLY A 315 28.13 -19.95 -20.37
N SER A 316 27.46 -21.03 -20.71
CA SER A 316 26.04 -21.10 -21.02
C SER A 316 25.35 -22.08 -20.06
N LEU A 317 24.19 -21.70 -19.55
CA LEU A 317 23.39 -22.53 -18.63
C LEU A 317 21.94 -22.54 -19.09
N THR A 318 21.32 -23.70 -19.07
CA THR A 318 19.89 -23.86 -19.32
C THR A 318 19.05 -23.35 -18.14
N PHE A 319 17.78 -23.05 -18.38
CA PHE A 319 16.83 -22.70 -17.31
C PHE A 319 16.81 -23.75 -16.17
N LEU A 320 16.83 -25.04 -16.52
CA LEU A 320 16.77 -26.13 -15.54
C LEU A 320 18.04 -26.22 -14.69
N GLU A 321 19.22 -26.04 -15.28
CA GLU A 321 20.49 -26.01 -14.53
C GLU A 321 20.55 -24.84 -13.55
N ILE A 322 20.09 -23.66 -13.96
CA ILE A 322 20.00 -22.49 -13.08
C ILE A 322 19.01 -22.75 -11.94
N LYS A 323 17.87 -23.38 -12.23
CA LYS A 323 16.85 -23.72 -11.23
C LYS A 323 17.40 -24.69 -10.18
N GLU A 324 18.09 -25.74 -10.61
CA GLU A 324 18.69 -26.72 -9.71
C GLU A 324 19.80 -26.11 -8.86
N ALA A 325 20.69 -25.31 -9.48
CA ALA A 325 21.81 -24.69 -8.78
C ALA A 325 21.40 -23.61 -7.77
N THR A 326 20.33 -22.86 -8.07
CA THR A 326 19.87 -21.75 -7.21
C THR A 326 18.74 -22.13 -6.26
N GLY A 327 17.97 -23.19 -6.54
CA GLY A 327 16.79 -23.59 -5.76
C GLY A 327 15.64 -22.58 -5.77
N ILE A 328 15.66 -21.58 -6.66
CA ILE A 328 14.62 -20.56 -6.76
C ILE A 328 13.36 -21.16 -7.39
N GLU A 329 12.19 -20.78 -6.87
CA GLU A 329 10.90 -21.22 -7.42
C GLU A 329 10.75 -20.78 -8.88
N ASP A 330 10.17 -21.66 -9.69
CA ASP A 330 10.01 -21.52 -11.14
C ASP A 330 9.55 -20.13 -11.60
N LYS A 331 8.45 -19.66 -11.00
CA LYS A 331 7.84 -18.37 -11.31
C LYS A 331 8.76 -17.19 -11.03
N GLU A 332 9.45 -17.23 -9.89
CA GLU A 332 10.37 -16.18 -9.46
C GLU A 332 11.66 -16.21 -10.28
N LEU A 333 12.13 -17.39 -10.65
CA LEU A 333 13.30 -17.57 -11.50
C LEU A 333 13.05 -17.02 -12.90
N ARG A 334 11.90 -17.32 -13.53
CA ARG A 334 11.55 -16.76 -14.85
C ARG A 334 11.56 -15.24 -14.83
N ARG A 335 10.97 -14.61 -13.81
CA ARG A 335 11.00 -13.15 -13.64
C ARG A 335 12.40 -12.61 -13.44
N THR A 336 13.20 -13.30 -12.64
CA THR A 336 14.61 -12.96 -12.40
C THR A 336 15.38 -12.98 -13.72
N LEU A 337 15.24 -14.02 -14.52
CA LEU A 337 15.90 -14.15 -15.83
C LEU A 337 15.36 -13.13 -16.85
N GLN A 338 14.05 -12.87 -16.88
CA GLN A 338 13.46 -11.81 -17.70
C GLN A 338 14.12 -10.45 -17.41
N SER A 339 14.30 -10.12 -16.13
CA SER A 339 14.91 -8.84 -15.73
C SER A 339 16.38 -8.70 -16.16
N LEU A 340 17.12 -9.81 -16.17
CA LEU A 340 18.56 -9.85 -16.47
C LEU A 340 18.87 -9.98 -17.96
N ALA A 341 18.04 -10.73 -18.71
CA ALA A 341 18.31 -11.07 -20.12
C ALA A 341 17.43 -10.32 -21.14
N LEU A 342 16.22 -9.95 -20.76
CA LEU A 342 15.23 -9.38 -21.69
C LEU A 342 14.98 -7.89 -21.45
N GLY A 343 15.37 -7.38 -20.28
CA GLY A 343 15.25 -5.98 -19.89
C GLY A 343 16.11 -5.02 -20.71
N ARG A 344 16.18 -3.76 -20.24
CA ARG A 344 17.01 -2.72 -20.85
C ARG A 344 18.51 -2.95 -20.63
N LYS A 345 18.88 -3.56 -19.49
CA LYS A 345 20.27 -3.80 -19.08
C LYS A 345 20.55 -5.31 -19.20
N ARG A 346 20.89 -5.77 -20.40
CA ARG A 346 21.06 -7.19 -20.72
C ARG A 346 22.46 -7.68 -20.37
N VAL A 347 22.67 -7.97 -19.09
CA VAL A 347 23.95 -8.48 -18.57
C VAL A 347 24.17 -9.96 -18.92
N ILE A 348 23.08 -10.68 -19.20
CA ILE A 348 23.09 -12.02 -19.80
C ILE A 348 22.21 -12.01 -21.07
N THR A 349 22.39 -13.00 -21.94
CA THR A 349 21.63 -13.16 -23.19
C THR A 349 20.88 -14.48 -23.20
N LYS A 350 19.61 -14.46 -23.66
CA LYS A 350 18.77 -15.65 -23.83
C LYS A 350 18.85 -16.20 -25.25
N ILE A 351 18.95 -17.51 -25.39
CA ILE A 351 18.95 -18.26 -26.65
C ILE A 351 17.86 -19.35 -26.54
N PRO A 352 16.86 -19.39 -27.44
CA PRO A 352 16.57 -18.41 -28.50
C PRO A 352 16.08 -17.06 -27.97
N HIS A 353 16.24 -16.00 -28.76
CA HIS A 353 15.71 -14.69 -28.42
C HIS A 353 14.17 -14.69 -28.40
N GLY A 354 13.58 -14.17 -27.34
CA GLY A 354 12.13 -14.12 -27.15
C GLY A 354 11.74 -13.19 -26.00
N LYS A 355 10.43 -12.98 -25.81
CA LYS A 355 9.88 -12.18 -24.70
C LYS A 355 9.61 -13.00 -23.43
N GLU A 356 9.44 -14.30 -23.60
CA GLU A 356 9.17 -15.24 -22.50
C GLU A 356 10.40 -16.10 -22.20
N VAL A 357 10.39 -16.68 -21.00
CA VAL A 357 11.40 -17.64 -20.54
C VAL A 357 10.75 -19.02 -20.48
N GLU A 358 11.26 -19.94 -21.27
CA GLU A 358 10.84 -21.34 -21.43
C GLU A 358 11.89 -22.29 -20.85
N ASP A 359 11.50 -23.53 -20.58
CA ASP A 359 12.36 -24.52 -19.90
C ASP A 359 13.59 -24.93 -20.71
N THR A 360 13.49 -24.81 -22.03
CA THR A 360 14.57 -25.16 -22.97
C THR A 360 15.50 -23.99 -23.27
N ASP A 361 15.24 -22.81 -22.68
CA ASP A 361 16.08 -21.63 -22.94
C ASP A 361 17.46 -21.77 -22.30
N VAL A 362 18.44 -21.26 -23.03
CA VAL A 362 19.84 -21.17 -22.61
C VAL A 362 20.18 -19.71 -22.35
N PHE A 363 20.91 -19.46 -21.27
CA PHE A 363 21.37 -18.14 -20.85
C PHE A 363 22.89 -18.10 -20.85
N GLU A 364 23.45 -17.01 -21.35
CA GLU A 364 24.89 -16.81 -21.52
C GLU A 364 25.34 -15.46 -20.98
N TYR A 365 26.56 -15.40 -20.46
CA TYR A 365 27.19 -14.14 -20.06
C TYR A 365 27.40 -13.20 -21.25
N ASN A 366 26.90 -11.96 -21.16
CA ASN A 366 27.06 -10.98 -22.23
C ASN A 366 28.33 -10.14 -22.03
N ALA A 367 29.49 -10.65 -22.45
CA ALA A 367 30.77 -9.93 -22.36
C ALA A 367 30.78 -8.58 -23.10
N LYS A 368 29.99 -8.46 -24.17
CA LYS A 368 29.86 -7.26 -25.02
C LYS A 368 28.87 -6.23 -24.47
N PHE A 369 28.32 -6.45 -23.28
CA PHE A 369 27.39 -5.51 -22.67
C PHE A 369 28.03 -4.12 -22.48
N THR A 370 27.31 -3.08 -22.90
CA THR A 370 27.76 -1.69 -22.79
C THR A 370 26.68 -0.84 -22.14
N ASP A 371 27.10 0.12 -21.32
CA ASP A 371 26.20 1.13 -20.76
C ASP A 371 26.94 2.43 -20.49
N LYS A 372 26.23 3.57 -20.59
CA LYS A 372 26.79 4.89 -20.27
C LYS A 372 27.16 5.01 -18.80
N ASN A 373 26.40 4.38 -17.89
CA ASN A 373 26.62 4.49 -16.47
C ASN A 373 27.61 3.41 -15.99
N ARG A 374 28.47 3.75 -15.03
CA ARG A 374 29.34 2.78 -14.35
C ARG A 374 28.58 1.99 -13.28
N ARG A 375 27.71 2.68 -12.55
CA ARG A 375 26.80 2.08 -11.57
C ARG A 375 25.45 1.85 -12.22
N LEU A 376 25.01 0.59 -12.18
CA LEU A 376 23.79 0.13 -12.83
C LEU A 376 22.89 -0.43 -11.75
N HIS A 377 21.68 0.10 -11.66
CA HIS A 377 20.62 -0.57 -10.91
C HIS A 377 19.80 -1.39 -11.90
N ILE A 378 19.80 -2.70 -11.74
CA ILE A 378 18.95 -3.58 -12.53
C ILE A 378 17.69 -3.79 -11.68
N ASN A 379 16.64 -3.06 -12.02
CA ASN A 379 15.37 -3.18 -11.31
C ASN A 379 14.92 -4.65 -11.34
N SER A 380 14.71 -5.24 -10.18
CA SER A 380 13.90 -6.46 -10.11
C SER A 380 12.49 -6.11 -10.56
N ILE A 381 11.85 -7.02 -11.30
CA ILE A 381 10.44 -6.89 -11.70
C ILE A 381 9.54 -6.71 -10.45
N GLN A 382 10.04 -7.12 -9.27
CA GLN A 382 9.45 -6.95 -7.94
C GLN A 382 9.24 -5.49 -7.48
N GLN A 383 9.88 -4.49 -8.11
CA GLN A 383 9.73 -3.10 -7.64
C GLN A 383 8.42 -2.42 -8.07
N GLY A 384 7.69 -3.01 -9.04
CA GLY A 384 6.32 -2.64 -9.36
C GLY A 384 5.35 -3.62 -8.71
N GLU A 385 4.27 -3.13 -8.10
CA GLU A 385 3.20 -3.99 -7.60
C GLU A 385 2.62 -4.78 -8.78
N THR A 386 2.86 -6.10 -8.78
CA THR A 386 2.28 -6.97 -9.79
C THR A 386 0.78 -7.14 -9.52
N ALA A 387 0.00 -7.48 -10.55
CA ALA A 387 -1.42 -7.81 -10.36
C ALA A 387 -1.64 -8.93 -9.33
N GLU A 388 -0.63 -9.75 -9.11
CA GLU A 388 -0.64 -10.83 -8.13
C GLU A 388 -0.34 -10.34 -6.71
N GLU A 389 0.58 -9.40 -6.54
CA GLU A 389 0.77 -8.73 -5.24
C GLU A 389 -0.51 -8.01 -4.82
N ALA A 390 -1.16 -7.31 -5.76
CA ALA A 390 -2.45 -6.67 -5.52
C ALA A 390 -3.52 -7.69 -5.08
N LYS A 391 -3.56 -8.85 -5.74
CA LYS A 391 -4.46 -9.95 -5.37
C LYS A 391 -4.13 -10.54 -4.01
N GLN A 392 -2.86 -10.78 -3.70
CA GLN A 392 -2.42 -11.28 -2.40
C GLN A 392 -2.76 -10.31 -1.26
N ILE A 393 -2.66 -9.01 -1.51
CA ILE A 393 -3.11 -7.98 -0.57
C ILE A 393 -4.62 -8.09 -0.36
N GLU A 394 -5.40 -8.23 -1.43
CA GLU A 394 -6.85 -8.39 -1.34
C GLU A 394 -7.25 -9.66 -0.59
N ASP A 395 -6.61 -10.80 -0.90
CA ASP A 395 -6.86 -12.09 -0.24
C ASP A 395 -6.55 -11.98 1.27
N HIS A 396 -5.42 -11.37 1.64
CA HIS A 396 -5.05 -11.13 3.04
C HIS A 396 -6.06 -10.23 3.77
N ILE A 397 -6.55 -9.16 3.13
CA ILE A 397 -7.59 -8.29 3.71
C ILE A 397 -8.87 -9.09 3.99
N GLU A 398 -9.30 -9.95 3.08
CA GLU A 398 -10.52 -10.75 3.27
C GLU A 398 -10.36 -11.85 4.34
N GLU A 399 -9.16 -12.41 4.48
CA GLU A 399 -8.80 -13.32 5.58
C GLU A 399 -8.86 -12.60 6.94
N ASP A 400 -8.25 -11.42 7.05
CA ASP A 400 -8.30 -10.59 8.27
C ASP A 400 -9.73 -10.20 8.64
N ARG A 401 -10.56 -9.83 7.64
CA ARG A 401 -11.99 -9.56 7.84
C ARG A 401 -12.73 -10.77 8.38
N THR A 402 -12.41 -11.96 7.89
CA THR A 402 -12.99 -13.21 8.36
C THR A 402 -12.65 -13.45 9.83
N HIS A 403 -11.38 -13.33 10.22
CA HIS A 403 -10.96 -13.46 11.61
C HIS A 403 -11.56 -12.38 12.52
N ALA A 404 -11.66 -11.14 12.05
CA ALA A 404 -12.28 -10.05 12.80
C ALA A 404 -13.79 -10.30 13.04
N LEU A 405 -14.50 -10.83 12.04
CA LEU A 405 -15.91 -11.21 12.17
C LEU A 405 -16.07 -12.36 13.18
N ASP A 406 -15.27 -13.42 13.06
CA ASP A 406 -15.30 -14.55 14.00
C ASP A 406 -15.10 -14.08 15.44
N ALA A 407 -14.05 -13.30 15.68
CA ALA A 407 -13.73 -12.75 16.99
C ALA A 407 -14.85 -11.84 17.53
N ALA A 408 -15.46 -11.02 16.66
CA ALA A 408 -16.58 -10.16 17.04
C ALA A 408 -17.82 -10.99 17.43
N ILE A 409 -18.21 -11.96 16.60
CA ILE A 409 -19.37 -12.83 16.85
C ILE A 409 -19.19 -13.61 18.16
N VAL A 410 -18.04 -14.27 18.35
CA VAL A 410 -17.76 -15.05 19.56
C VAL A 410 -17.77 -14.17 20.80
N ARG A 411 -17.17 -12.97 20.76
CA ARG A 411 -17.17 -12.02 21.87
C ARG A 411 -18.58 -11.55 22.24
N ILE A 412 -19.41 -11.22 21.26
CA ILE A 412 -20.80 -10.79 21.47
C ILE A 412 -21.61 -11.94 22.07
N MET A 413 -21.54 -13.13 21.47
CA MET A 413 -22.29 -14.31 21.91
C MET A 413 -21.86 -14.78 23.29
N LYS A 414 -20.56 -14.74 23.61
CA LYS A 414 -20.05 -15.05 24.95
C LYS A 414 -20.61 -14.12 26.03
N ALA A 415 -20.80 -12.85 25.71
CA ALA A 415 -21.35 -11.85 26.63
C ALA A 415 -22.87 -11.93 26.77
N ARG A 416 -23.60 -12.10 25.66
CA ARG A 416 -25.07 -12.11 25.63
C ARG A 416 -25.68 -13.47 25.97
N LYS A 417 -24.94 -14.57 25.76
CA LYS A 417 -25.34 -15.99 25.90
C LYS A 417 -26.46 -16.44 24.96
N ARG A 418 -27.48 -15.62 24.74
CA ARG A 418 -28.58 -15.85 23.80
C ARG A 418 -28.88 -14.56 23.04
N LEU A 419 -28.99 -14.63 21.72
CA LEU A 419 -29.24 -13.44 20.90
C LEU A 419 -30.00 -13.78 19.62
N ALA A 420 -30.99 -12.95 19.28
CA ALA A 420 -31.73 -13.08 18.04
C ALA A 420 -30.86 -12.69 16.83
N ASN A 421 -31.06 -13.33 15.68
CA ASN A 421 -30.28 -13.14 14.46
C ASN A 421 -30.15 -11.66 14.05
N ASN A 422 -31.25 -10.92 13.96
CA ASN A 422 -31.22 -9.51 13.55
C ASN A 422 -30.39 -8.65 14.53
N ARG A 423 -30.49 -8.91 15.84
CA ARG A 423 -29.71 -8.20 16.86
C ARG A 423 -28.23 -8.56 16.81
N LEU A 424 -27.91 -9.84 16.57
CA LEU A 424 -26.53 -10.27 16.38
C LEU A 424 -25.90 -9.59 15.16
N MET A 425 -26.61 -9.55 14.04
CA MET A 425 -26.17 -8.86 12.82
C MET A 425 -25.88 -7.38 13.08
N GLU A 426 -26.78 -6.67 13.76
CA GLU A 426 -26.61 -5.25 14.14
C GLU A 426 -25.40 -5.05 15.06
N GLU A 427 -25.26 -5.84 16.13
CA GLU A 427 -24.15 -5.73 17.07
C GLU A 427 -22.80 -6.04 16.40
N VAL A 428 -22.75 -7.02 15.50
CA VAL A 428 -21.53 -7.36 14.73
C VAL A 428 -21.14 -6.20 13.81
N ILE A 429 -22.09 -5.62 13.06
CA ILE A 429 -21.82 -4.46 12.20
C ILE A 429 -21.24 -3.31 13.04
N VAL A 430 -21.84 -3.00 14.19
CA VAL A 430 -21.35 -1.94 15.09
C VAL A 430 -19.96 -2.26 15.63
N ALA A 431 -19.67 -3.53 15.92
CA ALA A 431 -18.39 -3.95 16.46
C ALA A 431 -17.22 -3.82 15.47
N VAL A 432 -17.47 -3.97 14.16
CA VAL A 432 -16.41 -3.94 13.13
C VAL A 432 -16.40 -2.69 12.25
N ARG A 433 -17.43 -1.83 12.31
CA ARG A 433 -17.57 -0.62 11.45
C ARG A 433 -16.40 0.36 11.50
N ALA A 434 -15.61 0.33 12.57
CA ALA A 434 -14.41 1.17 12.70
C ALA A 434 -13.28 0.70 11.77
N HIS A 435 -13.36 -0.53 11.26
CA HIS A 435 -12.35 -1.15 10.43
C HIS A 435 -12.80 -1.31 8.98
N PHE A 436 -14.00 -1.85 8.75
CA PHE A 436 -14.58 -2.08 7.43
C PHE A 436 -16.10 -2.19 7.49
N VAL A 437 -16.74 -2.16 6.33
CA VAL A 437 -18.19 -2.36 6.21
C VAL A 437 -18.47 -3.81 5.79
N PRO A 438 -18.89 -4.69 6.72
CA PRO A 438 -19.17 -6.09 6.40
C PRO A 438 -20.45 -6.22 5.58
N GLN A 439 -20.46 -7.10 4.58
CA GLN A 439 -21.69 -7.45 3.89
C GLN A 439 -22.53 -8.41 4.74
N PRO A 440 -23.87 -8.31 4.75
CA PRO A 440 -24.72 -9.23 5.50
C PRO A 440 -24.51 -10.71 5.13
N THR A 441 -24.14 -10.98 3.88
CA THR A 441 -23.79 -12.32 3.38
C THR A 441 -22.53 -12.88 4.05
N GLN A 442 -21.51 -12.05 4.26
CA GLN A 442 -20.26 -12.44 4.94
C GLN A 442 -20.53 -12.79 6.40
N ILE A 443 -21.31 -11.98 7.13
CA ILE A 443 -21.64 -12.24 8.54
C ILE A 443 -22.40 -13.57 8.66
N LYS A 444 -23.41 -13.81 7.81
CA LYS A 444 -24.16 -15.07 7.79
C LYS A 444 -23.25 -16.27 7.57
N LYS A 445 -22.33 -16.19 6.60
CA LYS A 445 -21.36 -17.27 6.32
C LYS A 445 -20.51 -17.58 7.56
N GLN A 446 -20.05 -16.56 8.29
CA GLN A 446 -19.25 -16.78 9.50
C GLN A 446 -20.08 -17.35 10.66
N ILE A 447 -21.35 -16.95 10.79
CA ILE A 447 -22.26 -17.56 11.78
C ILE A 447 -22.41 -19.06 11.51
N GLU A 448 -22.64 -19.49 10.26
CA GLU A 448 -22.73 -20.94 9.95
C GLU A 448 -21.41 -21.67 10.26
N SER A 449 -20.28 -21.10 9.87
CA SER A 449 -18.94 -21.64 10.19
C SER A 449 -18.72 -21.81 11.71
N LEU A 450 -19.16 -20.84 12.52
CA LEU A 450 -19.06 -20.91 13.98
C LEU A 450 -20.07 -21.89 14.60
N ILE A 451 -21.19 -22.20 13.93
CA ILE A 451 -22.10 -23.29 14.32
C ILE A 451 -21.45 -24.65 14.06
N GLU A 452 -20.87 -24.83 12.86
CA GLU A 452 -20.15 -26.07 12.50
C GLU A 452 -18.97 -26.35 13.42
N ARG A 453 -18.31 -25.28 13.91
CA ARG A 453 -17.21 -25.35 14.88
C ARG A 453 -17.67 -25.39 16.34
N GLU A 454 -18.96 -25.52 16.59
CA GLU A 454 -19.59 -25.67 17.92
C GLU A 454 -19.34 -24.50 18.90
N TYR A 455 -19.06 -23.29 18.40
CA TYR A 455 -18.96 -22.09 19.26
C TYR A 455 -20.33 -21.53 19.63
N ILE A 456 -21.29 -21.68 18.72
CA ILE A 456 -22.68 -21.23 18.84
C ILE A 456 -23.62 -22.30 18.29
N THR A 457 -24.86 -22.34 18.75
CA THR A 457 -25.89 -23.24 18.23
C THR A 457 -27.20 -22.50 18.00
N ARG A 458 -28.08 -23.07 17.18
CA ARG A 458 -29.45 -22.58 17.03
C ARG A 458 -30.31 -23.17 18.13
N ASN A 459 -31.17 -22.36 18.71
CA ASN A 459 -32.16 -22.86 19.66
C ASN A 459 -33.11 -23.86 18.96
N GLU A 460 -33.48 -24.93 19.66
CA GLU A 460 -34.32 -26.01 19.14
C GLU A 460 -35.77 -25.57 18.85
N GLY A 461 -36.27 -24.56 19.58
CA GLY A 461 -37.63 -24.03 19.45
C GLY A 461 -37.75 -22.79 18.55
N ASP A 462 -36.68 -21.99 18.41
CA ASP A 462 -36.64 -20.82 17.52
C ASP A 462 -35.32 -20.74 16.75
N ARG A 463 -35.38 -21.02 15.44
CA ARG A 463 -34.23 -20.95 14.53
C ARG A 463 -33.66 -19.53 14.35
N ASN A 464 -34.38 -18.49 14.77
CA ASN A 464 -33.88 -17.11 14.78
C ASN A 464 -33.11 -16.75 16.05
N LEU A 465 -33.05 -17.66 17.04
CA LEU A 465 -32.32 -17.46 18.29
C LEU A 465 -31.05 -18.31 18.29
N PHE A 466 -29.91 -17.65 18.54
CA PHE A 466 -28.63 -18.32 18.72
C PHE A 466 -28.27 -18.41 20.21
N GLU A 467 -27.62 -19.50 20.60
CA GLU A 467 -27.08 -19.73 21.95
C GLU A 467 -25.56 -19.96 21.88
N TYR A 468 -24.83 -19.47 22.87
CA TYR A 468 -23.39 -19.68 22.99
C TYR A 468 -23.09 -21.01 23.70
N VAL A 469 -22.18 -21.82 23.14
CA VAL A 469 -21.95 -23.22 23.57
C VAL A 469 -20.59 -23.42 24.24
N ALA A 470 -19.58 -22.60 23.91
CA ALA A 470 -18.19 -22.79 24.32
C ALA A 470 -17.80 -22.22 25.70
#